data_AF-A0A8T4UUT9-F1
#
_entry.id   AF-A0A8T4UUT9-F1
#
_cell.length_a   1.000
_cell.length_b   1.000
_cell.length_c   1.000
_cell.angle_alpha   90.00
_cell.angle_beta   90.00
_cell.angle_gamma   90.00
#
_symmetry.space_group_name_H-M   'P 1'
#
loop_
_entity.id
_entity.type
_entity.pdbx_description
1 polymer ?
#
loop_
_entity_poly.entity_id
_entity_poly.type
_entity_poly.pdbx_seq_one_letter_code
_entity_poly.pdbx_strand_id
1 'polypeptide(L)'
;MALEKIISGAKQYFSDSTAVSAATTPVYALLETGIARMPHDLSLDARLWAVGLGYCGLGALIGLGRDYSQRKFGITEQTREAIRRLHDTVYSGAIVLASNPFFYLALGCRDFKEIAVGSVVGAAVGAAIGTPLGYAFDWFRDLTGVEPSKRMPAWMKQASSRTKKALAVGLVAASVSLTALVYHFVPDQQDVPDQQKEKSALVQIQPFLLDYNHSNLSSSTE
;
A
#
# COMPACT_ATOMS: atom_id res chain seq x y z
N MET A 1 6.14 -26.71 20.74
CA MET A 1 5.90 -26.97 19.30
C MET A 1 4.63 -26.31 18.73
N ALA A 2 3.40 -26.66 19.15
CA ALA A 2 2.19 -26.02 18.59
C ALA A 2 2.04 -24.55 18.99
N LEU A 3 2.24 -24.23 20.27
CA LEU A 3 2.15 -22.86 20.80
C LEU A 3 3.19 -21.92 20.18
N GLU A 4 4.43 -22.39 20.00
CA GLU A 4 5.50 -21.59 19.37
C GLU A 4 5.19 -21.25 17.91
N LYS A 5 4.61 -22.20 17.15
CA LYS A 5 4.15 -21.96 15.79
C LYS A 5 3.04 -20.92 15.74
N ILE A 6 2.08 -20.98 16.67
CA ILE A 6 1.00 -19.99 16.77
C ILE A 6 1.57 -18.61 17.09
N ILE A 7 2.48 -18.50 18.07
CA ILE A 7 3.11 -17.23 18.44
C ILE A 7 3.93 -16.66 17.29
N SER A 8 4.71 -17.49 16.60
CA SER A 8 5.50 -17.06 15.45
C SER A 8 4.62 -16.59 14.29
N GLY A 9 3.55 -17.33 13.98
CA GLY A 9 2.57 -16.94 12.98
C GLY A 9 1.87 -15.62 13.31
N ALA A 10 1.46 -15.43 14.57
CA ALA A 10 0.87 -14.18 15.03
C ALA A 10 1.85 -13.00 14.90
N LYS A 11 3.13 -13.19 15.27
CA LYS A 11 4.14 -12.14 15.08
C LYS A 11 4.32 -11.77 13.62
N GLN A 12 4.42 -12.76 12.72
CA GLN A 12 4.53 -12.49 11.29
C GLN A 12 3.29 -11.76 10.77
N TYR A 13 2.10 -12.20 11.16
CA TYR A 13 0.83 -11.57 10.80
C TYR A 13 0.79 -10.08 11.13
N PHE A 14 1.09 -9.72 12.38
CA PHE A 14 1.09 -8.32 12.82
C PHE A 14 2.24 -7.54 12.19
N SER A 15 3.42 -8.15 12.04
CA SER A 15 4.57 -7.52 11.39
C SER A 15 4.27 -7.14 9.95
N ASP A 16 3.75 -8.09 9.17
CA ASP A 16 3.42 -7.91 7.75
C ASP A 16 2.28 -6.91 7.55
N SER A 17 1.23 -6.98 8.38
CA SER A 17 0.11 -6.04 8.31
C SER A 17 0.52 -4.61 8.68
N THR A 18 1.40 -4.46 9.67
CA THR A 18 1.96 -3.16 10.06
C THR A 18 2.90 -2.64 8.98
N ALA A 19 3.74 -3.50 8.38
CA ALA A 19 4.67 -3.12 7.33
C ALA A 19 3.95 -2.55 6.11
N VAL A 20 2.91 -3.23 5.61
CA VAL A 20 2.07 -2.75 4.52
C VAL A 20 1.47 -1.41 4.90
N SER A 21 0.73 -1.36 6.01
CA SER A 21 0.03 -0.15 6.44
C SER A 21 0.96 1.06 6.59
N ALA A 22 2.08 0.88 7.27
CA ALA A 22 3.04 1.95 7.52
C ALA A 22 3.74 2.44 6.25
N ALA A 23 4.02 1.53 5.30
CA ALA A 23 4.66 1.89 4.04
C ALA A 23 3.70 2.57 3.06
N THR A 24 2.45 2.09 2.98
CA THR A 24 1.53 2.51 1.93
C THR A 24 0.70 3.73 2.33
N THR A 25 0.29 3.87 3.58
CA THR A 25 -0.63 4.94 4.03
C THR A 25 -0.17 6.36 3.64
N PRO A 26 1.04 6.81 3.98
CA PRO A 26 1.47 8.17 3.63
C PRO A 26 1.60 8.38 2.11
N VAL A 27 2.01 7.34 1.38
CA VAL A 27 2.12 7.41 -0.09
C VAL A 27 0.75 7.56 -0.71
N TYR A 28 -0.22 6.72 -0.33
CA TYR A 28 -1.57 6.83 -0.86
C TYR A 28 -2.28 8.10 -0.42
N ALA A 29 -2.10 8.57 0.81
CA ALA A 29 -2.64 9.86 1.24
C ALA A 29 -2.15 10.98 0.30
N LEU A 30 -0.85 11.02 -0.02
CA LEU A 30 -0.30 12.02 -0.93
C LEU A 30 -0.83 11.86 -2.37
N LEU A 31 -0.95 10.62 -2.86
CA LEU A 31 -1.50 10.37 -4.18
C LEU A 31 -2.98 10.77 -4.25
N GLU A 32 -3.76 10.42 -3.23
CA GLU A 32 -5.20 10.69 -3.12
C GLU A 32 -5.48 12.19 -3.03
N THR A 33 -4.87 12.90 -2.09
CA THR A 33 -5.14 14.34 -1.90
C THR A 33 -4.33 15.23 -2.86
N GLY A 34 -3.06 14.92 -3.08
CA GLY A 34 -2.15 15.78 -3.83
C GLY A 34 -2.27 15.67 -5.35
N ILE A 35 -2.47 14.45 -5.85
CA ILE A 35 -2.55 14.19 -7.31
C ILE A 35 -3.99 13.98 -7.74
N ALA A 36 -4.70 13.12 -7.04
CA ALA A 36 -6.08 12.79 -7.33
C ALA A 36 -7.07 13.85 -6.82
N ARG A 37 -6.62 14.80 -5.98
CA ARG A 37 -7.49 15.87 -5.46
C ARG A 37 -8.73 15.32 -4.74
N MET A 38 -8.58 14.18 -4.07
CA MET A 38 -9.62 13.60 -3.25
C MET A 38 -9.83 14.46 -1.99
N PRO A 39 -11.09 14.75 -1.57
CA PRO A 39 -11.35 15.45 -0.32
C PRO A 39 -10.71 14.73 0.87
N HIS A 40 -10.24 15.49 1.86
CA HIS A 40 -9.49 14.92 2.99
C HIS A 40 -10.27 13.86 3.76
N ASP A 41 -11.54 14.10 4.07
CA ASP A 41 -12.39 13.15 4.81
C ASP A 41 -12.51 11.82 4.08
N LEU A 42 -12.69 11.89 2.76
CA LEU A 42 -12.85 10.70 1.93
C LEU A 42 -11.55 9.90 1.83
N SER A 43 -10.42 10.60 1.69
CA SER A 43 -9.08 9.99 1.72
C SER A 43 -8.81 9.34 3.08
N LEU A 44 -9.15 9.99 4.19
CA LEU A 44 -9.00 9.46 5.54
C LEU A 44 -9.81 8.17 5.73
N ASP A 45 -11.08 8.17 5.33
CA ASP A 45 -11.94 6.98 5.39
C ASP A 45 -11.36 5.84 4.55
N ALA A 46 -10.90 6.12 3.32
CA ALA A 46 -10.27 5.14 2.46
C ALA A 46 -9.02 4.52 3.10
N ARG A 47 -8.17 5.33 3.75
CA ARG A 47 -6.98 4.84 4.46
C ARG A 47 -7.35 4.01 5.69
N LEU A 48 -8.38 4.40 6.45
CA LEU A 48 -8.88 3.62 7.59
C LEU A 48 -9.39 2.25 7.14
N TRP A 49 -10.17 2.19 6.07
CA TRP A 49 -10.60 0.91 5.48
C TRP A 49 -9.42 0.07 4.99
N ALA A 50 -8.45 0.67 4.31
CA ALA A 50 -7.27 -0.05 3.84
C ALA A 50 -6.44 -0.64 4.99
N VAL A 51 -6.21 0.12 6.06
CA VAL A 51 -5.53 -0.36 7.27
C VAL A 51 -6.36 -1.46 7.94
N GLY A 52 -7.67 -1.25 8.09
CA GLY A 52 -8.59 -2.24 8.65
C GLY A 52 -8.54 -3.57 7.89
N LEU A 53 -8.66 -3.55 6.56
CA LEU A 53 -8.53 -4.73 5.71
C LEU A 53 -7.15 -5.37 5.81
N GLY A 54 -6.09 -4.56 5.91
CA GLY A 54 -4.73 -5.02 6.19
C GLY A 54 -4.68 -5.90 7.45
N TYR A 55 -5.23 -5.40 8.56
CA TYR A 55 -5.34 -6.11 9.84
C TYR A 55 -6.50 -7.12 9.92
N CYS A 56 -7.34 -7.25 8.90
CA CYS A 56 -8.23 -8.40 8.73
C CYS A 56 -7.55 -9.56 8.00
N GLY A 57 -6.28 -9.40 7.63
CA GLY A 57 -5.42 -10.47 7.10
C GLY A 57 -4.89 -10.22 5.69
N LEU A 58 -5.36 -9.17 5.00
CA LEU A 58 -4.84 -8.86 3.66
C LEU A 58 -3.33 -8.56 3.70
N GLY A 59 -2.85 -7.87 4.73
CA GLY A 59 -1.43 -7.56 4.88
C GLY A 59 -0.56 -8.82 5.02
N ALA A 60 -0.99 -9.75 5.89
CA ALA A 60 -0.34 -11.04 6.05
C ALA A 60 -0.42 -11.90 4.77
N LEU A 61 -1.55 -11.89 4.05
CA LEU A 61 -1.68 -12.59 2.77
C LEU A 61 -0.72 -12.04 1.72
N ILE A 62 -0.56 -10.72 1.63
CA ILE A 62 0.41 -10.09 0.72
C ILE A 62 1.84 -10.50 1.09
N GLY A 63 2.19 -10.51 2.38
CA GLY A 63 3.51 -10.96 2.86
C GLY A 63 3.78 -12.44 2.55
N LEU A 64 2.82 -13.32 2.85
CA LEU A 64 2.93 -14.75 2.55
C LEU A 64 3.01 -15.03 1.05
N GLY A 65 2.20 -14.33 0.24
CA GLY A 65 2.25 -14.44 -1.21
C GLY A 65 3.60 -14.00 -1.79
N ARG A 66 4.23 -12.98 -1.18
CA ARG A 66 5.57 -12.52 -1.55
C ARG A 66 6.59 -13.61 -1.28
N ASP A 67 6.56 -14.18 -0.08
CA ASP A 67 7.49 -15.25 0.32
C ASP A 67 7.35 -16.48 -0.58
N TYR A 68 6.11 -16.87 -0.89
CA TYR A 68 5.82 -17.95 -1.83
C TYR A 68 6.37 -17.64 -3.23
N SER A 69 6.13 -16.42 -3.73
CA SER A 69 6.65 -15.97 -5.03
C SER A 69 8.18 -16.00 -5.04
N GLN A 70 8.85 -15.48 -4.01
CA GLN A 70 10.30 -15.50 -3.90
C GLN A 70 10.85 -16.93 -3.97
N ARG A 71 10.26 -17.86 -3.23
CA ARG A 71 10.65 -19.28 -3.27
C ARG A 71 10.48 -19.88 -4.67
N LYS A 72 9.36 -19.59 -5.34
CA LYS A 72 9.06 -20.10 -6.69
C LYS A 72 10.04 -19.56 -7.74
N PHE A 73 10.47 -18.32 -7.62
CA PHE A 73 11.43 -17.69 -8.55
C PHE A 73 12.90 -17.82 -8.12
N GLY A 74 13.20 -18.56 -7.05
CA GLY A 74 14.57 -18.74 -6.54
C GLY A 74 15.20 -17.43 -6.04
N ILE A 75 14.39 -16.48 -5.59
CA ILE A 75 14.85 -15.24 -4.96
C ILE A 75 15.26 -15.58 -3.53
N THR A 76 16.57 -15.57 -3.28
CA THR A 76 17.16 -15.92 -1.99
C THR A 76 17.88 -14.72 -1.40
N GLU A 77 18.38 -14.88 -0.18
CA GLU A 77 19.24 -13.87 0.43
C GLU A 77 20.58 -13.65 -0.29
N GLN A 78 20.99 -14.54 -1.20
CA GLN A 78 22.23 -14.38 -1.99
C GLN A 78 21.96 -13.67 -3.31
N THR A 79 20.69 -13.54 -3.71
CA THR A 79 20.28 -12.88 -4.93
C THR A 79 20.66 -11.39 -4.91
N ARG A 80 21.18 -10.89 -6.04
CA ARG A 80 21.56 -9.48 -6.20
C ARG A 80 20.39 -8.56 -5.86
N GLU A 81 20.67 -7.46 -5.18
CA GLU A 81 19.64 -6.53 -4.71
C GLU A 81 18.80 -5.96 -5.86
N ALA A 82 19.39 -5.70 -7.04
CA ALA A 82 18.66 -5.25 -8.22
C ALA A 82 17.55 -6.24 -8.65
N ILE A 83 17.81 -7.54 -8.57
CA ILE A 83 16.84 -8.58 -8.92
C ILE A 83 15.74 -8.67 -7.86
N ARG A 84 16.09 -8.53 -6.58
CA ARG A 84 15.10 -8.50 -5.49
C ARG A 84 14.17 -7.29 -5.61
N ARG A 85 14.71 -6.11 -5.93
CA ARG A 85 13.92 -4.89 -6.20
C ARG A 85 12.97 -5.07 -7.38
N LEU A 86 13.47 -5.64 -8.48
CA LEU A 86 12.63 -5.95 -9.64
C LEU A 86 11.51 -6.92 -9.28
N HIS A 87 11.82 -7.99 -8.53
CA HIS A 87 10.82 -8.93 -8.04
C HIS A 87 9.77 -8.25 -7.16
N ASP A 88 10.19 -7.45 -6.17
CA ASP A 88 9.28 -6.73 -5.28
C ASP A 88 8.36 -5.76 -6.06
N THR A 89 8.91 -5.05 -7.05
CA THR A 89 8.15 -4.18 -7.96
C THR A 89 7.14 -4.96 -8.80
N VAL A 90 7.54 -6.04 -9.46
CA VAL A 90 6.64 -6.85 -10.29
C VAL A 90 5.57 -7.53 -9.44
N TYR A 91 5.95 -8.09 -8.29
CA TYR A 91 5.02 -8.74 -7.36
C TYR A 91 3.96 -7.75 -6.86
N SER A 92 4.38 -6.57 -6.42
CA SER A 92 3.47 -5.53 -5.92
C SER A 92 2.53 -5.01 -7.01
N GLY A 93 3.03 -4.79 -8.24
CA GLY A 93 2.15 -4.43 -9.36
C GLY A 93 1.15 -5.54 -9.70
N ALA A 94 1.60 -6.79 -9.74
CA ALA A 94 0.76 -7.93 -10.08
C ALA A 94 -0.33 -8.20 -9.03
N ILE A 95 -0.02 -8.08 -7.73
CA ILE A 95 -1.03 -8.30 -6.67
C ILE A 95 -2.12 -7.22 -6.72
N VAL A 96 -1.76 -5.97 -7.02
CA VAL A 96 -2.72 -4.88 -7.18
C VAL A 96 -3.56 -5.11 -8.44
N LEU A 97 -2.93 -5.44 -9.57
CA LEU A 97 -3.64 -5.74 -10.82
C LEU A 97 -4.66 -6.89 -10.64
N ALA A 98 -4.28 -7.92 -9.90
CA ALA A 98 -5.13 -9.08 -9.65
C ALA A 98 -6.26 -8.80 -8.64
N SER A 99 -6.03 -7.95 -7.65
CA SER A 99 -7.01 -7.69 -6.57
C SER A 99 -7.94 -6.51 -6.86
N ASN A 100 -7.48 -5.48 -7.56
CA ASN A 100 -8.26 -4.27 -7.85
C ASN A 100 -9.62 -4.53 -8.52
N PRO A 101 -9.75 -5.41 -9.53
CA PRO A 101 -11.06 -5.68 -10.13
C PRO A 101 -12.10 -6.14 -9.12
N PHE A 102 -11.71 -6.97 -8.14
CA PHE A 102 -12.61 -7.45 -7.09
C PHE A 102 -13.02 -6.32 -6.14
N PHE A 103 -12.09 -5.42 -5.81
CA PHE A 103 -12.42 -4.23 -5.01
C PHE A 103 -13.41 -3.33 -5.74
N TYR A 104 -13.19 -3.02 -7.02
CA TYR A 104 -14.14 -2.21 -7.80
C TYR A 104 -15.53 -2.85 -7.88
N LEU A 105 -15.61 -4.16 -8.12
CA LEU A 105 -16.89 -4.89 -8.17
C LEU A 105 -17.58 -4.91 -6.80
N ALA A 106 -16.83 -5.08 -5.71
CA ALA A 106 -17.36 -5.05 -4.34
C ALA A 106 -17.89 -3.66 -3.96
N LEU A 107 -17.27 -2.61 -4.51
CA LEU A 107 -17.72 -1.22 -4.37
C LEU A 107 -18.84 -0.85 -5.38
N GLY A 108 -19.36 -1.81 -6.14
CA GLY A 108 -20.52 -1.59 -7.01
C GLY A 108 -20.20 -0.92 -8.36
N CYS A 109 -18.93 -0.71 -8.71
CA CYS A 109 -18.56 -0.31 -10.05
C CYS A 109 -18.90 -1.44 -11.03
N ARG A 110 -19.60 -1.11 -12.13
CA ARG A 110 -20.04 -2.08 -13.15
C ARG A 110 -19.48 -1.79 -14.54
N ASP A 111 -18.84 -0.64 -14.74
CA ASP A 111 -18.22 -0.31 -16.03
C ASP A 111 -16.88 -1.04 -16.16
N PHE A 112 -16.82 -2.00 -17.09
CA PHE A 112 -15.60 -2.76 -17.35
C PHE A 112 -14.40 -1.90 -17.78
N LYS A 113 -14.64 -0.80 -18.50
CA LYS A 113 -13.59 0.11 -18.93
C LYS A 113 -13.00 0.85 -17.72
N GLU A 114 -13.85 1.33 -16.82
CA GLU A 114 -13.41 1.99 -15.59
C GLU A 114 -12.61 1.02 -14.71
N ILE A 115 -13.11 -0.21 -14.52
CA ILE A 115 -12.43 -1.25 -13.75
C ILE A 115 -11.07 -1.57 -14.35
N ALA A 116 -10.99 -1.77 -15.68
CA ALA A 116 -9.75 -2.12 -16.36
C ALA A 116 -8.70 -1.00 -16.25
N VAL A 117 -9.10 0.24 -16.52
CA VAL A 117 -8.22 1.41 -16.45
C VAL A 117 -7.74 1.64 -15.02
N GLY A 118 -8.65 1.64 -14.04
CA GLY A 118 -8.31 1.80 -12.62
C GLY A 118 -7.39 0.70 -12.10
N SER A 119 -7.58 -0.54 -12.57
CA SER A 119 -6.71 -1.67 -12.21
C SER A 119 -5.30 -1.54 -12.79
N VAL A 120 -5.17 -1.09 -14.04
CA VAL A 120 -3.85 -0.84 -14.66
C VAL A 120 -3.12 0.32 -13.99
N VAL A 121 -3.80 1.42 -13.72
CA VAL A 121 -3.22 2.57 -13.00
C VAL A 121 -2.82 2.16 -11.58
N GLY A 122 -3.69 1.44 -10.88
CA GLY A 122 -3.39 0.89 -9.56
C GLY A 122 -2.18 -0.03 -9.59
N ALA A 123 -2.05 -0.90 -10.59
CA ALA A 123 -0.89 -1.77 -10.75
C ALA A 123 0.41 -0.98 -10.97
N ALA A 124 0.37 0.12 -11.73
CA ALA A 124 1.52 1.00 -11.91
C ALA A 124 1.93 1.67 -10.59
N VAL A 125 0.98 2.14 -9.78
CA VAL A 125 1.23 2.66 -8.43
C VAL A 125 1.81 1.55 -7.54
N GLY A 126 1.20 0.36 -7.55
CA GLY A 126 1.68 -0.82 -6.84
C GLY A 126 3.13 -1.17 -7.20
N ALA A 127 3.49 -1.11 -8.47
CA ALA A 127 4.84 -1.33 -8.94
C ALA A 127 5.81 -0.26 -8.43
N ALA A 128 5.40 1.02 -8.45
CA ALA A 128 6.21 2.14 -7.96
C ALA A 128 6.54 2.01 -6.46
N ILE A 129 5.59 1.53 -5.65
CA ILE A 129 5.78 1.32 -4.21
C ILE A 129 6.39 -0.04 -3.87
N GLY A 130 6.51 -0.96 -4.83
CA GLY A 130 6.87 -2.35 -4.57
C GLY A 130 8.24 -2.51 -3.90
N THR A 131 9.26 -1.78 -4.37
CA THR A 131 10.58 -1.80 -3.72
C THR A 131 10.52 -1.26 -2.28
N PRO A 132 10.00 -0.05 -2.01
CA PRO A 132 9.80 0.42 -0.63
C PRO A 132 9.03 -0.56 0.26
N LEU A 133 7.98 -1.18 -0.28
CA LEU A 133 7.17 -2.16 0.42
C LEU A 133 7.96 -3.44 0.75
N GLY A 134 8.78 -3.92 -0.18
CA GLY A 134 9.68 -5.05 0.05
C GLY A 134 10.70 -4.77 1.16
N TYR A 135 11.24 -3.55 1.23
CA TYR A 135 12.08 -3.12 2.36
C TYR A 135 11.30 -3.07 3.67
N ALA A 136 10.06 -2.55 3.65
CA ALA A 136 9.22 -2.48 4.83
C ALA A 136 8.94 -3.87 5.42
N PHE A 137 8.54 -4.85 4.60
CA PHE A 137 8.37 -6.24 5.05
C PHE A 137 9.65 -6.77 5.70
N ASP A 138 10.77 -6.68 5.00
CA ASP A 138 12.03 -7.23 5.50
C ASP A 138 12.48 -6.53 6.80
N TRP A 139 12.30 -5.21 6.93
CA TRP A 139 12.70 -4.46 8.12
C TRP A 139 11.77 -4.71 9.29
N PHE A 140 10.45 -4.67 9.11
CA PHE A 140 9.50 -4.95 10.20
C PHE A 140 9.67 -6.37 10.73
N ARG A 141 9.88 -7.36 9.86
CA ARG A 141 10.16 -8.75 10.28
C ARG A 141 11.42 -8.85 11.13
N ASP A 142 12.51 -8.17 10.77
CA ASP A 142 13.73 -8.19 11.58
C ASP A 142 13.54 -7.43 12.90
N LEU A 143 12.95 -6.23 12.84
CA LEU A 143 12.72 -5.40 14.03
C LEU A 143 11.79 -6.05 15.06
N THR A 144 10.85 -6.87 14.60
CA THR A 144 9.92 -7.63 15.47
C THR A 144 10.44 -9.02 15.85
N GLY A 145 11.59 -9.44 15.32
CA GLY A 145 12.22 -10.72 15.61
C GLY A 145 11.51 -11.91 14.97
N VAL A 146 10.88 -11.71 13.81
CA VAL A 146 10.27 -12.76 12.97
C VAL A 146 11.34 -13.41 12.10
N GLU A 147 12.07 -12.62 11.32
CA GLU A 147 13.07 -13.11 10.37
C GLU A 147 14.17 -12.05 10.18
N PRO A 148 15.47 -12.43 10.20
CA PRO A 148 16.55 -11.47 9.98
C PRO A 148 16.57 -10.96 8.54
N SER A 149 16.92 -9.69 8.36
CA SER A 149 16.96 -9.04 7.05
C SER A 149 18.39 -8.78 6.58
N LYS A 150 18.70 -9.17 5.34
CA LYS A 150 19.96 -8.73 4.72
C LYS A 150 19.97 -7.26 4.31
N ARG A 151 18.81 -6.67 4.04
CA ARG A 151 18.65 -5.28 3.57
C ARG A 151 18.78 -4.24 4.67
N MET A 152 18.72 -4.66 5.93
CA MET A 152 18.84 -3.77 7.08
C MET A 152 20.29 -3.31 7.27
N PRO A 153 20.57 -2.07 7.71
CA PRO A 153 21.94 -1.64 8.03
C PRO A 153 22.57 -2.43 9.18
N ALA A 154 23.90 -2.62 9.16
CA ALA A 154 24.61 -3.44 10.15
C ALA A 154 24.37 -3.00 11.61
N TRP A 155 24.38 -1.69 11.87
CA TRP A 155 24.13 -1.13 13.20
C TRP A 155 22.73 -1.51 13.74
N MET A 156 21.73 -1.56 12.86
CA MET A 156 20.36 -1.90 13.24
C MET A 156 20.21 -3.41 13.45
N LYS A 157 20.93 -4.25 12.69
CA LYS A 157 20.93 -5.71 12.88
C LYS A 157 21.48 -6.12 14.24
N GLN A 158 22.56 -5.45 14.67
CA GLN A 158 23.26 -5.70 15.92
C GLN A 158 22.59 -5.04 17.14
N ALA A 159 21.57 -4.22 16.92
CA ALA A 159 20.86 -3.54 17.99
C ALA A 159 20.12 -4.54 18.91
N SER A 160 19.97 -4.16 20.18
CA SER A 160 19.23 -4.96 21.16
C SER A 160 17.76 -5.14 20.76
N SER A 161 17.10 -6.20 21.25
CA SER A 161 15.67 -6.44 20.97
C SER A 161 14.78 -5.26 21.39
N ARG A 162 15.12 -4.56 22.48
CA ARG A 162 14.38 -3.36 22.93
C ARG A 162 14.53 -2.22 21.93
N THR A 163 15.75 -1.97 21.47
CA THR A 163 16.04 -0.95 20.45
C THR A 163 15.31 -1.25 19.14
N LYS A 164 15.30 -2.51 18.70
CA LYS A 164 14.58 -2.91 17.48
C LYS A 164 13.07 -2.67 17.59
N LYS A 165 12.45 -3.01 18.72
CA LYS A 165 11.04 -2.70 18.98
C LYS A 165 10.77 -1.19 19.01
N ALA A 166 11.65 -0.42 19.64
CA ALA A 166 11.54 1.04 19.65
C ALA A 166 11.62 1.64 18.24
N LEU A 167 12.51 1.11 17.38
CA LEU A 167 12.58 1.50 15.97
C LEU A 167 11.30 1.13 15.21
N ALA A 168 10.73 -0.06 15.43
CA ALA A 168 9.47 -0.44 14.80
C ALA A 168 8.33 0.53 15.18
N VAL A 169 8.19 0.86 16.47
CA VAL A 169 7.22 1.85 16.95
C VAL A 169 7.50 3.23 16.37
N GLY A 170 8.78 3.63 16.31
CA GLY A 170 9.21 4.89 15.71
C GLY A 170 8.87 4.99 14.22
N LEU A 171 8.98 3.90 13.46
CA LEU A 171 8.59 3.85 12.05
C LEU A 171 7.07 4.00 11.88
N VAL A 172 6.27 3.36 12.75
CA VAL A 172 4.81 3.54 12.74
C VAL A 172 4.46 4.98 13.08
N ALA A 173 5.06 5.56 14.13
CA ALA A 173 4.85 6.97 14.49
C ALA A 173 5.25 7.91 13.35
N ALA A 174 6.38 7.65 12.68
CA ALA A 174 6.82 8.43 11.53
C ALA A 174 5.84 8.33 10.35
N SER A 175 5.28 7.15 10.09
CA SER A 175 4.26 6.95 9.05
C SER A 175 2.98 7.74 9.33
N VAL A 176 2.50 7.70 10.58
CA VAL A 176 1.33 8.46 11.03
C VAL A 176 1.60 9.96 10.92
N SER A 177 2.75 10.43 11.43
CA SER A 177 3.14 11.84 11.35
C SER A 177 3.26 12.31 9.89
N LEU A 178 3.88 11.52 9.01
CA LEU A 178 4.00 11.86 7.60
C LEU A 178 2.63 11.95 6.93
N THR A 179 1.73 11.02 7.25
CA THR A 179 0.34 11.05 6.78
C THR A 179 -0.38 12.31 7.27
N ALA A 180 -0.21 12.70 8.53
CA ALA A 180 -0.78 13.94 9.06
C ALA A 180 -0.20 15.19 8.37
N LEU A 181 1.10 15.21 8.08
CA LEU A 181 1.73 16.32 7.35
C LEU A 181 1.18 16.45 5.92
N VAL A 182 0.86 15.33 5.25
CA VAL A 182 0.19 15.36 3.94
C VAL A 182 -1.13 16.13 4.05
N TYR A 183 -2.00 15.76 4.99
CA TYR A 183 -3.28 16.44 5.18
C TYR A 183 -3.15 17.89 5.68
N HIS A 184 -2.04 18.24 6.33
CA HIS A 184 -1.78 19.61 6.76
C HIS A 184 -1.33 20.52 5.62
N PHE A 185 -0.46 20.02 4.73
CA PHE A 185 0.17 20.85 3.69
C PHE A 185 -0.49 20.75 2.32
N VAL A 186 -1.22 19.68 2.02
CA VAL A 186 -2.01 19.57 0.80
C VAL A 186 -3.34 20.32 1.03
N PRO A 187 -3.71 21.28 0.18
CA PRO A 187 -4.98 21.98 0.33
C PRO A 187 -6.16 21.03 0.18
N ASP A 188 -7.11 21.11 1.11
CA ASP A 188 -8.34 20.33 1.05
C ASP A 188 -9.24 20.82 -0.10
N GLN A 189 -9.82 19.88 -0.83
CA GLN A 189 -10.79 20.20 -1.88
C GLN A 189 -12.20 20.05 -1.32
N GLN A 190 -12.83 21.19 -1.00
CA GLN A 190 -14.14 21.24 -0.35
C GLN A 190 -15.32 21.10 -1.35
N ASP A 191 -15.08 21.36 -2.63
CA ASP A 191 -16.12 21.41 -3.67
C ASP A 191 -16.15 20.14 -4.53
N VAL A 192 -16.47 19.00 -3.92
CA VAL A 192 -16.83 17.78 -4.66
C VAL A 192 -18.34 17.57 -4.51
N PRO A 193 -19.13 17.62 -5.61
CA PRO A 193 -20.57 17.38 -5.57
C PRO A 193 -20.89 16.05 -4.87
N ASP A 194 -21.98 15.98 -4.12
CA ASP A 194 -22.30 14.79 -3.30
C ASP A 194 -22.41 13.49 -4.12
N GLN A 195 -22.83 13.56 -5.38
CA GLN A 195 -22.83 12.43 -6.31
C GLN A 195 -21.42 11.89 -6.64
N GLN A 196 -20.42 12.75 -6.56
CA GLN A 196 -19.02 12.42 -6.79
C GLN A 196 -18.34 11.99 -5.50
N LYS A 197 -18.80 12.40 -4.29
CA LYS A 197 -18.39 11.78 -3.01
C LYS A 197 -18.86 10.32 -2.92
N GLU A 198 -20.08 10.03 -3.35
CA GLU A 198 -20.64 8.67 -3.36
C GLU A 198 -19.92 7.77 -4.37
N LYS A 199 -19.57 8.29 -5.57
CA LYS A 199 -18.75 7.57 -6.55
C LYS A 199 -17.27 7.46 -6.16
N SER A 200 -16.69 8.47 -5.53
CA SER A 200 -15.27 8.48 -5.14
C SER A 200 -15.00 7.63 -3.89
N ALA A 201 -16.00 7.45 -3.01
CA ALA A 201 -15.97 6.44 -1.94
C ALA A 201 -15.93 5.01 -2.49
N LEU A 202 -16.53 4.81 -3.68
CA LEU A 202 -16.67 3.52 -4.34
C LEU A 202 -15.63 3.28 -5.45
N VAL A 203 -14.88 4.30 -5.85
CA VAL A 203 -13.87 4.21 -6.89
C VAL A 203 -12.57 4.85 -6.39
N GLN A 204 -11.83 4.07 -5.60
CA GLN A 204 -10.43 4.38 -5.32
C GLN A 204 -9.71 4.53 -6.68
N ILE A 205 -9.15 5.72 -6.91
CA ILE A 205 -8.37 6.13 -8.11
C ILE A 205 -9.20 6.49 -9.37
N GLN A 206 -10.23 7.35 -9.29
CA GLN A 206 -10.93 7.85 -10.49
C GLN A 206 -10.66 9.27 -11.04
N PRO A 207 -9.83 10.17 -10.48
CA PRO A 207 -9.77 11.53 -11.04
C PRO A 207 -8.79 11.70 -12.21
N PHE A 208 -7.90 10.74 -12.50
CA PHE A 208 -6.84 11.00 -13.50
C PHE A 208 -7.28 10.92 -14.98
N LEU A 209 -8.42 10.30 -15.33
CA LEU A 209 -8.72 10.03 -16.76
C LEU A 209 -10.11 10.43 -17.26
N LEU A 210 -11.02 10.90 -16.41
CA LEU A 210 -12.34 11.35 -16.87
C LEU A 210 -12.46 12.87 -17.06
N ASP A 211 -11.57 13.66 -16.47
CA ASP A 211 -11.57 15.12 -16.68
C ASP A 211 -10.93 15.56 -18.01
N TYR A 212 -10.19 14.66 -18.68
CA TYR A 212 -9.61 14.92 -19.99
C TYR A 212 -10.64 14.88 -21.14
N ASN A 213 -11.81 14.27 -20.90
CA ASN A 213 -12.85 14.14 -21.93
C ASN A 213 -14.00 15.15 -21.78
N HIS A 214 -14.22 15.71 -20.59
CA HIS A 214 -15.27 16.74 -20.42
C HIS A 214 -14.81 18.15 -20.81
N SER A 215 -13.51 18.43 -20.81
CA SER A 215 -12.95 19.73 -21.22
C SER A 215 -12.78 19.90 -22.74
N ASN A 216 -12.91 18.82 -23.53
CA ASN A 216 -12.77 18.87 -25.00
C ASN A 216 -14.10 18.73 -25.77
N LEU A 217 -15.25 18.72 -25.08
CA LEU A 217 -16.57 18.66 -25.71
C LEU A 217 -17.40 19.95 -25.53
N SER A 218 -16.94 20.92 -24.74
CA SER A 218 -17.64 22.19 -24.52
C SER A 218 -17.15 23.36 -25.38
N SER A 219 -16.29 23.13 -26.39
CA SER A 219 -15.74 24.18 -27.26
C SER A 219 -16.10 24.03 -28.75
N SER A 220 -17.12 23.23 -29.11
CA SER A 220 -17.54 23.07 -30.51
C SER A 220 -19.04 23.23 -30.76
N THR A 221 -19.71 24.04 -29.93
CA THR A 221 -21.02 24.62 -30.27
C THR A 221 -21.11 26.03 -29.72
N GLU A 222 -20.57 26.98 -30.48
CA GLU A 222 -21.13 28.32 -30.70
C GLU A 222 -20.51 28.91 -31.99
#